data_AF-A0A1I2UMV0-F1
#
_entry.id   AF-A0A1I2UMV0-F1
#
_cell.length_a   1.000
_cell.length_b   1.000
_cell.length_c   1.000
_cell.angle_alpha   90.00
_cell.angle_beta   90.00
_cell.angle_gamma   90.00
#
_symmetry.space_group_name_H-M   'P 1'
#
loop_
_entity.id
_entity.type
_entity.pdbx_description
1 polymer ?
#
loop_
_entity_poly.entity_id
_entity_poly.type
_entity_poly.pdbx_seq_one_letter_code
_entity_poly.pdbx_strand_id
1 'polypeptide(L)' 'MSQKQTQHSHNVVEAFKGKLTAELRSQIGESKFSDLELIVESAISTAVLEELEKAADRVERLSHEIRNFAEHYDA' A
#
# COMPACT_ATOMS: atom_id res chain seq x y z
N MET A 1 -10.18 3.05 -1.41
CA MET A 1 -9.40 3.04 -0.15
C MET A 1 -10.14 2.21 0.88
N SER A 2 -9.45 1.30 1.55
CA SER A 2 -10.01 0.46 2.62
C SER A 2 -9.86 1.17 3.97
N GLN A 3 -10.82 1.00 4.88
CA GLN A 3 -10.71 1.50 6.27
C GLN A 3 -9.41 1.07 6.96
N LYS A 4 -8.85 -0.10 6.58
CA LYS A 4 -7.56 -0.58 7.10
C LYS A 4 -6.39 0.29 6.66
N GLN A 5 -6.41 0.82 5.44
CA GLN A 5 -5.34 1.68 4.91
C GLN A 5 -5.37 3.04 5.61
N THR A 6 -6.56 3.60 5.81
CA THR A 6 -6.78 4.86 6.56
C THR A 6 -6.32 4.75 8.02
N GLN A 7 -6.63 3.64 8.71
CA GLN A 7 -6.13 3.45 10.07
C GLN A 7 -4.60 3.27 10.12
N HIS A 8 -4.03 2.65 9.09
CA HIS A 8 -2.59 2.43 9.03
C HIS A 8 -1.83 3.73 8.80
N SER A 9 -2.28 4.59 7.89
CA SER A 9 -1.68 5.92 7.66
C SER A 9 -1.74 6.78 8.92
N HIS A 10 -2.89 6.81 9.59
CA HIS A 10 -3.05 7.50 10.88
C HIS A 10 -1.99 7.03 11.90
N ASN A 11 -1.84 5.72 12.08
CA ASN A 11 -0.90 5.17 13.07
C ASN A 11 0.57 5.51 12.74
N VAL A 12 0.93 5.55 11.45
CA VAL A 12 2.27 5.94 11.01
C VAL A 12 2.52 7.42 11.33
N VAL A 13 1.55 8.29 11.05
CA VAL A 13 1.67 9.72 11.36
C VAL A 13 1.70 9.98 12.86
N GLU A 14 0.89 9.29 13.65
CA GLU A 14 0.93 9.39 15.12
C GLU A 14 2.26 8.90 15.70
N ALA A 15 2.82 7.81 15.16
CA ALA A 15 4.16 7.36 15.56
C ALA A 15 5.25 8.38 15.18
N PHE A 16 5.12 9.03 14.02
CA PHE A 16 6.01 10.12 13.61
C PHE A 16 5.87 11.32 14.54
N LYS A 17 4.64 11.78 14.82
CA LYS A 17 4.35 12.84 15.80
C LYS A 17 4.97 12.50 17.15
N GLY A 18 4.82 11.26 17.61
CA GLY A 18 5.40 10.72 18.84
C GLY A 18 6.91 10.96 19.01
N LYS A 19 7.66 11.02 17.90
CA LYS A 19 9.12 11.24 17.90
C LYS A 19 9.53 12.71 17.95
N LEU A 20 8.60 13.63 17.75
CA LEU A 20 8.85 15.08 17.73
C LEU A 20 8.69 15.67 19.13
N THR A 21 9.47 16.72 19.43
CA THR A 21 9.29 17.54 20.61
C THR A 21 7.96 18.32 20.52
N ALA A 22 7.39 18.70 21.66
CA ALA A 22 6.14 19.47 21.69
C ALA A 22 6.23 20.79 20.92
N GLU A 23 7.41 21.44 20.97
CA GLU A 23 7.69 22.68 20.26
C GLU A 23 7.69 22.49 18.74
N LEU A 24 8.30 21.41 18.23
CA LEU A 24 8.26 21.07 16.80
C LEU A 24 6.84 20.71 16.34
N ARG A 25 6.08 19.95 17.15
CA ARG A 25 4.69 19.60 16.82
C ARG A 25 3.83 20.85 16.66
N SER A 26 4.00 21.82 17.56
CA SER A 26 3.30 23.11 17.52
C SER A 26 3.69 23.92 16.28
N GLN A 27 4.98 23.97 15.93
CA GLN A 27 5.47 24.68 14.74
C GLN A 27 4.96 24.08 13.42
N ILE A 28 4.86 22.75 13.33
CA ILE A 28 4.36 22.06 12.14
C ILE A 28 2.84 22.24 12.01
N GLY A 29 2.12 22.12 13.12
CA GLY A 29 0.67 22.26 13.17
C GLY A 29 -0.09 21.05 12.60
N GLU A 30 -1.32 20.86 13.09
CA GLU A 30 -2.13 19.68 12.73
C GLU A 30 -2.48 19.59 11.25
N SER A 31 -2.67 20.73 10.56
CA SER A 31 -2.92 20.73 9.11
C SER A 31 -1.82 20.03 8.31
N LYS A 32 -0.55 20.17 8.71
CA LYS A 32 0.57 19.52 8.02
C LYS A 32 0.68 18.04 8.33
N PHE A 33 0.23 17.61 9.52
CA PHE A 33 0.12 16.19 9.84
C PHE A 33 -1.04 15.53 9.08
N SER A 34 -2.17 16.22 8.89
CA SER A 34 -3.24 15.74 8.02
C SER A 34 -2.80 15.63 6.56
N ASP A 35 -2.04 16.60 6.04
CA ASP A 35 -1.44 16.52 4.70
C ASP A 35 -0.50 15.30 4.59
N LEU A 36 0.33 15.07 5.62
CA LEU A 36 1.23 13.92 5.68
C LEU A 36 0.46 12.59 5.72
N GLU A 37 -0.65 12.53 6.46
CA GLU A 37 -1.51 11.35 6.55
C GLU A 37 -2.09 10.98 5.19
N LEU A 38 -2.58 11.96 4.43
CA LEU A 38 -3.06 11.76 3.06
C LEU A 38 -1.96 11.22 2.13
N ILE A 39 -0.74 11.77 2.24
CA ILE A 39 0.40 11.32 1.43
C ILE A 39 0.77 9.87 1.78
N VAL A 40 0.85 9.55 3.07
CA VAL A 40 1.15 8.19 3.54
C VAL A 40 0.07 7.21 3.11
N GLU A 41 -1.20 7.58 3.21
CA GLU A 41 -2.33 6.75 2.76
C GLU A 41 -2.27 6.46 1.26
N SER A 42 -1.92 7.48 0.47
CA SER A 42 -1.76 7.36 -0.99
C SER A 42 -0.61 6.41 -1.31
N ALA A 43 0.54 6.58 -0.66
CA ALA A 43 1.71 5.72 -0.86
C ALA A 43 1.43 4.25 -0.50
N ILE A 44 0.76 4.01 0.64
CA ILE A 44 0.35 2.65 1.05
C ILE A 44 -0.57 2.04 -0.02
N SER A 45 -1.53 2.82 -0.52
CA SER A 45 -2.51 2.33 -1.49
C SER A 45 -1.87 1.98 -2.83
N THR A 46 -0.94 2.80 -3.30
CA THR A 46 -0.14 2.51 -4.50
C THR A 46 0.68 1.23 -4.32
N ALA A 47 1.40 1.08 -3.21
CA ALA A 47 2.19 -0.12 -2.95
C ALA A 47 1.33 -1.39 -2.89
N VAL A 48 0.15 -1.31 -2.28
CA VAL A 48 -0.80 -2.44 -2.24
C VAL A 48 -1.30 -2.78 -3.66
N LEU A 49 -1.60 -1.78 -4.48
CA LEU A 49 -2.05 -1.99 -5.86
C LEU A 49 -0.98 -2.69 -6.70
N GLU A 50 0.27 -2.24 -6.61
CA GLU A 50 1.40 -2.84 -7.33
C GLU A 50 1.59 -4.33 -6.94
N GLU A 51 1.47 -4.66 -5.66
CA GLU A 51 1.58 -6.05 -5.23
C GLU A 51 0.39 -6.92 -5.68
N LEU A 52 -0.82 -6.33 -5.77
CA LEU A 52 -1.98 -7.02 -6.34
C LEU A 52 -1.82 -7.27 -7.83
N GLU A 53 -1.29 -6.32 -8.59
CA GLU A 53 -0.98 -6.48 -10.02
C GLU A 53 0.03 -7.62 -10.22
N LYS A 54 1.13 -7.63 -9.45
CA LYS A 54 2.12 -8.72 -9.50
C LYS A 54 1.49 -10.09 -9.17
N ALA A 55 0.54 -10.14 -8.26
CA ALA A 55 -0.17 -11.38 -7.93
C ALA A 55 -1.09 -11.82 -9.09
N ALA A 56 -1.79 -10.89 -9.73
CA ALA A 56 -2.62 -11.16 -10.90
C ALA A 56 -1.78 -11.70 -12.07
N ASP A 57 -0.64 -11.07 -12.37
CA ASP A 57 0.30 -11.50 -13.42
C ASP A 57 0.78 -12.95 -13.21
N ARG A 58 1.00 -13.34 -11.94
CA ARG A 58 1.39 -14.72 -11.60
C ARG A 58 0.28 -15.71 -11.88
N VAL A 59 -0.97 -15.35 -11.58
CA VAL A 59 -2.15 -16.18 -11.86
C VAL A 59 -2.34 -16.33 -13.36
N GLU A 60 -2.22 -15.24 -14.11
CA GLU A 60 -2.31 -15.26 -15.58
C GLU A 60 -1.25 -16.19 -16.17
N ARG A 61 0.01 -16.03 -15.76
CA ARG A 61 1.11 -16.89 -16.23
C ARG A 61 0.84 -18.36 -15.95
N LEU A 62 0.43 -18.69 -14.72
CA LEU A 62 0.09 -20.06 -14.35
C LEU A 62 -1.06 -20.60 -15.22
N SER A 63 -2.07 -19.78 -15.50
CA SER A 63 -3.18 -20.20 -16.36
C SER A 63 -2.72 -20.54 -17.78
N HIS A 64 -1.77 -19.78 -18.33
CA HIS A 64 -1.16 -20.06 -19.63
C HIS A 64 -0.30 -21.33 -19.60
N GLU A 65 0.49 -21.53 -18.54
CA GLU A 65 1.29 -22.75 -18.37
C GLU A 65 0.40 -24.00 -18.32
N ILE A 66 -0.71 -23.96 -17.59
CA ILE A 66 -1.68 -25.05 -17.52
C ILE A 66 -2.29 -25.33 -18.90
N ARG A 67 -2.66 -24.28 -19.65
CA ARG A 67 -3.20 -24.42 -21.01
C ARG A 67 -2.17 -25.07 -21.94
N ASN A 68 -0.94 -24.57 -21.95
CA ASN A 68 0.13 -25.09 -22.79
C ASN A 68 0.42 -26.55 -22.47
N PHE A 69 0.47 -26.92 -21.18
CA PHE A 69 0.65 -28.31 -20.76
C PHE A 69 -0.47 -29.21 -21.28
N ALA A 70 -1.73 -28.78 -21.14
CA ALA A 70 -2.88 -29.56 -21.62
C ALA A 70 -2.87 -29.73 -23.16
N GLU A 71 -2.45 -28.71 -23.91
CA GLU A 71 -2.37 -28.77 -25.38
C GLU A 71 -1.28 -29.72 -25.89
N HIS A 72 -0.23 -29.97 -25.11
CA HIS A 72 0.92 -30.79 -25.50
C HIS A 72 1.02 -32.09 -24.70
N TYR A 73 -0.01 -32.45 -23.92
CA TYR A 73 0.04 -33.59 -23.00
C TYR A 73 0.22 -34.94 -23.71
N ASP A 74 -0.43 -35.10 -24.87
CA ASP A 74 -0.42 -36.34 -25.67
C ASP A 74 0.31 -36.16 -27.03
N ALA A 75 1.07 -35.08 -27.20
CA ALA A 75 1.80 -34.76 -28.44
C ALA A 75 3.15 -35.48 -28.56
#